data_AF-A0A7W0NUJ5-F1
#
_entry.id   AF-A0A7W0NUJ5-F1
#
_cell.length_a   1.000
_cell.length_b   1.000
_cell.length_c   1.000
_cell.angle_alpha   90.00
_cell.angle_beta   90.00
_cell.angle_gamma   90.00
#
_symmetry.space_group_name_H-M   'P 1'
#
loop_
_entity.id
_entity.type
_entity.pdbx_description
1 polymer ?
#
loop_
_entity_poly.entity_id
_entity_poly.type
_entity_poly.pdbx_seq_one_letter_code
_entity_poly.pdbx_strand_id
1 'polypeptide(L)'
;MPHPCRSRWRKPNNHHGAVSVPIYSASVFAFSDAEDGIAIHNYKKPGYFYGRLGNPTQDALETAVAQIEGGEDSLAFASGMAAVSAALFTFLKQGDHIVAPASMYSTAMKLVSLSVGVGDHRDSRRRNRRGEL
;
A
#
# COMPACT_ATOMS: atom_id res chain seq x y z
N MET A 1 5.89 -24.53 -22.04
CA MET A 1 6.09 -23.84 -20.75
C MET A 1 5.24 -22.58 -20.75
N PRO A 2 4.40 -22.30 -19.74
CA PRO A 2 3.55 -21.11 -19.75
C PRO A 2 4.43 -19.85 -19.64
N HIS A 3 4.15 -18.84 -20.46
CA HIS A 3 4.89 -17.58 -20.49
C HIS A 3 4.83 -16.85 -19.13
N PRO A 4 5.94 -16.24 -18.67
CA PRO A 4 6.04 -15.57 -17.37
C PRO A 4 5.03 -14.41 -17.19
N CYS A 5 4.51 -13.86 -18.29
CA CYS A 5 3.65 -12.68 -18.30
C CYS A 5 2.17 -12.97 -17.93
N ARG A 6 1.69 -14.22 -17.97
CA ARG A 6 0.23 -14.49 -17.99
C ARG A 6 -0.37 -15.28 -16.83
N SER A 7 0.41 -15.95 -15.98
CA SER A 7 -0.11 -17.15 -15.30
C SER A 7 -0.05 -17.22 -13.78
N ARG A 8 0.70 -16.35 -13.06
CA ARG A 8 0.96 -16.62 -11.63
C ARG A 8 -0.02 -15.97 -10.63
N TRP A 9 -0.56 -14.78 -10.92
CA TRP A 9 -1.50 -14.07 -10.04
C TRP A 9 -2.99 -14.35 -10.36
N ARG A 10 -3.30 -14.86 -11.56
CA ARG A 10 -4.66 -15.28 -11.90
C ARG A 10 -4.89 -16.70 -11.37
N LYS A 11 -5.97 -16.90 -10.60
CA LYS A 11 -6.36 -18.23 -10.06
C LYS A 11 -7.74 -18.67 -10.59
N PRO A 12 -7.90 -19.01 -11.89
CA PRO A 12 -9.20 -19.33 -12.49
C PRO A 12 -9.99 -20.44 -11.78
N ASN A 13 -9.29 -21.43 -11.25
CA ASN A 13 -9.91 -22.56 -10.54
C ASN A 13 -10.66 -22.12 -9.27
N ASN A 14 -10.27 -20.99 -8.67
CA ASN A 14 -10.96 -20.43 -7.50
C ASN A 14 -12.23 -19.64 -7.88
N HIS A 15 -12.48 -19.45 -9.18
CA HIS A 15 -13.51 -18.58 -9.72
C HIS A 15 -14.32 -19.27 -10.83
N HIS A 16 -14.66 -20.55 -10.63
CA HIS A 16 -15.47 -21.35 -11.58
C HIS A 16 -14.89 -21.43 -13.01
N GLY A 17 -13.57 -21.29 -13.17
CA GLY A 17 -12.90 -21.33 -14.48
C GLY A 17 -12.89 -19.98 -15.22
N ALA A 18 -13.33 -18.89 -14.59
CA ALA A 18 -13.25 -17.55 -15.18
C ALA A 18 -11.78 -17.16 -15.43
N VAL A 19 -11.47 -16.77 -16.67
CA VAL A 19 -10.12 -16.35 -17.07
C VAL A 19 -9.81 -14.92 -16.61
N SER A 20 -10.84 -14.06 -16.62
CA SER A 20 -10.79 -12.74 -16.00
C SER A 20 -10.92 -12.87 -14.48
N VAL A 21 -10.24 -11.98 -13.75
CA VAL A 21 -10.44 -11.86 -12.30
C VAL A 21 -11.85 -11.29 -12.08
N PRO A 22 -12.73 -11.96 -11.31
CA PRO A 22 -14.05 -11.43 -11.02
C PRO A 22 -13.98 -10.17 -10.14
N ILE A 23 -15.02 -9.33 -10.24
CA ILE A 23 -15.19 -8.15 -9.40
C ILE A 23 -16.02 -8.53 -8.17
N TYR A 24 -15.40 -8.49 -6.99
CA TYR A 24 -16.04 -8.76 -5.70
C TYR A 24 -16.49 -7.45 -5.05
N SER A 25 -17.66 -6.94 -5.44
CA SER A 25 -18.26 -5.72 -4.88
C SER A 25 -19.01 -5.96 -3.56
N ALA A 26 -18.36 -6.65 -2.62
CA ALA A 26 -18.91 -6.95 -1.30
C ALA A 26 -18.10 -6.25 -0.20
N SER A 27 -18.80 -5.71 0.81
CA SER A 27 -18.18 -5.10 1.98
C SER A 27 -17.91 -6.12 3.09
N VAL A 28 -18.75 -7.15 3.23
CA VAL A 28 -18.66 -8.21 4.23
C VAL A 28 -18.73 -9.56 3.53
N PHE A 29 -18.00 -10.54 4.05
CA PHE A 29 -17.98 -11.92 3.55
C PHE A 29 -18.56 -12.85 4.62
N ALA A 30 -19.36 -13.82 4.18
CA ALA A 30 -19.98 -14.80 5.06
C ALA A 30 -18.98 -15.88 5.50
N PHE A 31 -19.20 -16.45 6.69
CA PHE A 31 -18.47 -17.59 7.22
C PHE A 31 -19.30 -18.87 7.09
N SER A 32 -18.65 -20.03 7.11
CA SER A 32 -19.36 -21.31 7.15
C SER A 32 -20.01 -21.57 8.52
N ASP A 33 -19.31 -21.25 9.60
CA ASP A 33 -19.77 -21.38 10.99
C ASP A 33 -19.04 -20.37 11.90
N ALA A 34 -19.36 -20.37 13.19
CA ALA A 34 -18.80 -19.41 14.16
C ALA A 34 -17.31 -19.68 14.42
N GLU A 35 -16.91 -20.94 14.50
CA GLU A 35 -15.53 -21.39 14.70
C GLU A 35 -14.63 -20.93 13.54
N ASP A 36 -15.10 -21.03 12.30
CA ASP A 36 -14.45 -20.55 11.09
C ASP A 36 -14.27 -19.03 11.11
N GLY A 37 -15.33 -18.31 11.50
CA GLY A 37 -15.28 -16.86 11.68
C GLY A 37 -14.20 -16.43 12.68
N ILE A 38 -14.11 -17.12 13.82
CA ILE A 38 -13.08 -16.87 14.84
C ILE A 38 -11.67 -17.17 14.31
N ALA A 39 -11.51 -18.26 13.55
CA ALA A 39 -10.22 -18.65 12.98
C ALA A 39 -9.72 -17.63 11.94
N ILE A 40 -10.60 -17.14 11.07
CA ILE A 40 -10.29 -16.11 10.08
C ILE A 40 -10.00 -14.77 10.76
N HIS A 41 -10.81 -14.36 11.73
CA HIS A 41 -10.63 -13.09 12.43
C HIS A 41 -9.31 -13.01 13.20
N ASN A 42 -8.84 -14.13 13.76
CA ASN A 42 -7.57 -14.22 14.48
C ASN A 42 -6.37 -14.56 13.57
N TYR A 43 -6.53 -14.47 12.24
CA TYR A 43 -5.47 -14.78 11.27
C TYR A 43 -4.89 -16.20 11.38
N LYS A 44 -5.64 -17.15 11.97
CA LYS A 44 -5.24 -18.56 12.07
C LYS A 44 -5.60 -19.34 10.79
N LYS A 45 -6.54 -18.82 10.00
CA LYS A 45 -6.95 -19.35 8.71
C LYS A 45 -7.01 -18.20 7.69
N PRO A 46 -6.50 -18.36 6.46
CA PRO A 46 -6.66 -17.36 5.41
C PRO A 46 -8.14 -17.23 5.04
N GLY A 47 -8.61 -15.98 4.93
CA GLY A 47 -9.99 -15.70 4.57
C GLY A 47 -10.27 -14.21 4.52
N TYR A 48 -11.40 -13.87 3.91
CA TYR A 48 -11.90 -12.51 3.85
C TYR A 48 -13.10 -12.40 4.78
N PHE A 49 -13.22 -11.28 5.49
CA PHE A 49 -14.38 -11.00 6.33
C PHE A 49 -14.88 -9.56 6.19
N TYR A 50 -13.99 -8.63 5.86
CA TYR A 50 -14.34 -7.24 5.66
C TYR A 50 -13.49 -6.60 4.55
N GLY A 51 -14.15 -6.07 3.52
CA GLY A 51 -13.52 -5.56 2.29
C GLY A 51 -12.49 -4.44 2.53
N ARG A 52 -12.59 -3.70 3.64
CA ARG A 52 -11.56 -2.71 4.03
C ARG A 52 -10.22 -3.35 4.36
N LEU A 53 -10.21 -4.57 4.88
CA LEU A 53 -9.01 -5.29 5.32
C LEU A 53 -8.46 -6.23 4.25
N GLY A 54 -9.32 -6.69 3.33
CA GLY A 54 -8.92 -7.52 2.22
C GLY A 54 -10.11 -7.86 1.33
N ASN A 55 -9.86 -7.96 0.03
CA ASN A 55 -10.85 -8.28 -0.98
C ASN A 55 -10.20 -9.13 -2.08
N PRO A 56 -10.83 -10.20 -2.59
CA PRO A 56 -10.20 -11.06 -3.60
C PRO A 56 -9.80 -10.34 -4.89
N THR A 57 -10.55 -9.31 -5.30
CA THR A 57 -10.18 -8.49 -6.47
C THR A 57 -8.94 -7.65 -6.19
N GLN A 58 -8.80 -7.11 -4.97
CA GLN A 58 -7.63 -6.35 -4.56
C GLN A 58 -6.40 -7.24 -4.38
N ASP A 59 -6.55 -8.40 -3.75
CA ASP A 59 -5.47 -9.39 -3.55
C ASP A 59 -4.82 -9.82 -4.89
N ALA A 60 -5.63 -9.99 -5.93
CA ALA A 60 -5.12 -10.30 -7.27
C ALA A 60 -4.29 -9.15 -7.87
N LEU A 61 -4.67 -7.89 -7.61
CA LEU A 61 -3.89 -6.70 -8.01
C LEU A 61 -2.59 -6.63 -7.20
N GLU A 62 -2.68 -6.79 -5.89
CA GLU A 62 -1.55 -6.73 -4.95
C GLU A 62 -0.50 -7.80 -5.29
N THR A 63 -0.94 -9.04 -5.51
CA THR A 63 -0.05 -10.13 -5.93
C THR A 63 0.62 -9.83 -7.28
N ALA A 64 -0.10 -9.21 -8.22
CA ALA A 64 0.46 -8.87 -9.53
C ALA A 64 1.51 -7.75 -9.45
N VAL A 65 1.22 -6.69 -8.68
CA VAL A 65 2.14 -5.56 -8.48
C VAL A 65 3.40 -6.01 -7.76
N ALA A 66 3.28 -6.79 -6.67
CA ALA A 66 4.43 -7.33 -5.94
C ALA A 66 5.38 -8.10 -6.87
N GLN A 67 4.83 -8.93 -7.76
CA GLN A 67 5.63 -9.69 -8.72
C GLN A 67 6.30 -8.83 -9.79
N ILE A 68 5.63 -7.77 -10.26
CA ILE A 68 6.20 -6.85 -11.26
C ILE A 68 7.37 -6.05 -10.65
N GLU A 69 7.22 -5.58 -9.41
CA GLU A 69 8.24 -4.81 -8.70
C GLU A 69 9.35 -5.70 -8.10
N GLY A 70 9.17 -7.03 -8.10
CA GLY A 70 10.08 -7.96 -7.42
C GLY A 70 10.06 -7.83 -5.89
N GLY A 71 8.97 -7.29 -5.33
CA GLY A 71 8.73 -7.18 -3.90
C GLY A 71 8.17 -8.49 -3.30
N GLU A 72 8.28 -8.63 -1.98
CA GLU A 72 7.71 -9.76 -1.25
C GLU A 72 6.18 -9.71 -1.23
N ASP A 73 5.61 -8.51 -1.08
CA ASP A 73 4.17 -8.26 -1.01
C ASP A 73 3.84 -6.83 -1.46
N SER A 74 2.56 -6.52 -1.65
CA SER A 74 2.09 -5.15 -1.87
C SER A 74 0.68 -4.91 -1.31
N LEU A 75 0.29 -3.64 -1.17
CA LEU A 75 -1.01 -3.26 -0.61
C LEU A 75 -1.66 -2.18 -1.48
N ALA A 76 -2.92 -2.39 -1.86
CA ALA A 76 -3.69 -1.48 -2.68
C ALA A 76 -4.42 -0.43 -1.81
N PHE A 77 -4.30 0.83 -2.21
CA PHE A 77 -4.93 1.96 -1.52
C PHE A 77 -5.88 2.72 -2.45
N ALA A 78 -6.80 3.48 -1.86
CA ALA A 78 -7.77 4.30 -2.59
C ALA A 78 -7.11 5.41 -3.45
N SER A 79 -5.88 5.82 -3.13
CA SER A 79 -5.09 6.76 -3.92
C SER A 79 -3.60 6.63 -3.63
N GLY A 80 -2.76 7.21 -4.49
CA GLY A 80 -1.31 7.29 -4.24
C GLY A 80 -0.96 8.06 -2.96
N MET A 81 -1.69 9.13 -2.64
CA MET A 81 -1.48 9.87 -1.38
C MET A 81 -1.90 9.05 -0.16
N ALA A 82 -2.91 8.17 -0.26
CA ALA A 82 -3.26 7.25 0.81
C ALA A 82 -2.13 6.23 1.06
N ALA A 83 -1.49 5.72 0.00
CA ALA A 83 -0.33 4.85 0.11
C ALA A 83 0.86 5.56 0.80
N VAL A 84 1.19 6.78 0.38
CA VAL A 84 2.26 7.58 0.99
C VAL A 84 1.95 7.88 2.46
N SER A 85 0.75 8.34 2.78
CA SER A 85 0.34 8.63 4.16
C SER A 85 0.37 7.38 5.04
N ALA A 86 -0.11 6.24 4.53
CA ALA A 86 -0.09 4.97 5.26
C ALA A 86 1.33 4.52 5.59
N ALA A 87 2.26 4.63 4.64
CA ALA A 87 3.67 4.33 4.89
C ALA A 87 4.25 5.25 5.98
N LEU A 88 4.02 6.58 5.89
CA LEU A 88 4.53 7.53 6.88
C LEU A 88 3.96 7.25 8.28
N PHE A 89 2.64 7.09 8.42
CA PHE A 89 2.02 6.87 9.73
C PHE A 89 2.28 5.49 10.33
N THR A 90 2.64 4.49 9.50
CA THR A 90 3.00 3.16 9.99
C THR A 90 4.40 3.16 10.60
N PHE A 91 5.36 3.85 9.98
CA PHE A 91 6.76 3.76 10.36
C PHE A 91 7.26 4.91 11.24
N LEU A 92 6.60 6.07 11.21
CA LEU A 92 7.08 7.27 11.90
C LEU A 92 6.27 7.57 13.16
N LYS A 93 6.97 8.15 14.13
CA LYS A 93 6.43 8.67 15.37
C LYS A 93 6.96 10.08 15.63
N GLN A 94 6.38 10.74 16.63
CA GLN A 94 6.85 12.06 17.05
C GLN A 94 8.33 12.00 17.45
N GLY A 95 9.14 12.90 16.90
CA GLY A 95 10.58 12.97 17.14
C GLY A 95 11.42 12.30 16.06
N ASP A 96 10.82 11.51 15.16
CA ASP A 96 11.54 10.94 14.01
C ASP A 96 11.87 12.01 12.96
N HIS A 97 12.86 11.70 12.13
CA HIS A 97 13.35 12.59 11.07
C HIS A 97 13.24 11.92 9.70
N ILE A 98 12.80 12.67 8.69
CA ILE A 98 12.67 12.21 7.30
C ILE A 98 13.70 12.93 6.43
N VAL A 99 14.47 12.18 5.65
CA VAL A 99 15.30 12.72 4.57
C VAL A 99 14.56 12.53 3.25
N ALA A 100 14.22 13.62 2.57
CA ALA A 100 13.49 13.60 1.30
C ALA A 100 14.17 14.44 0.21
N PRO A 101 14.03 14.07 -1.07
CA PRO A 101 14.59 14.84 -2.16
C PRO A 101 13.91 16.21 -2.29
N ALA A 102 14.70 17.20 -2.71
CA ALA A 102 14.23 18.57 -2.95
C ALA A 102 13.19 18.69 -4.06
N SER A 103 13.18 17.74 -4.99
CA SER A 103 12.27 17.68 -6.12
C SER A 103 11.42 16.43 -5.97
N MET A 104 10.25 16.60 -5.38
CA MET A 104 9.24 15.55 -5.19
C MET A 104 7.86 16.13 -5.54
N TYR A 105 6.91 15.24 -5.82
CA TYR A 105 5.51 15.60 -6.03
C TYR A 105 5.00 16.55 -4.93
N SER A 106 4.44 17.69 -5.32
CA SER A 106 4.18 18.81 -4.42
C SER A 106 3.24 18.48 -3.27
N THR A 107 2.24 17.62 -3.50
CA THR A 107 1.31 17.20 -2.45
C THR A 107 1.99 16.30 -1.42
N ALA A 108 2.89 15.42 -1.86
CA ALA A 108 3.70 14.60 -0.95
C ALA A 108 4.67 15.47 -0.13
N MET A 109 5.28 16.48 -0.77
CA MET A 109 6.10 17.47 -0.07
C MET A 109 5.29 18.21 1.00
N LYS A 110 4.07 18.68 0.68
CA LYS A 110 3.21 19.35 1.65
C LYS A 110 2.85 18.46 2.83
N LEU A 111 2.54 17.18 2.59
CA LEU A 111 2.23 16.22 3.64
C LEU A 111 3.42 16.08 4.60
N VAL A 112 4.62 15.80 4.06
CA VAL A 112 5.85 15.69 4.84
C VAL A 112 6.09 16.96 5.63
N SER A 113 6.05 18.12 4.98
CA SER A 113 6.35 19.40 5.63
C SER A 113 5.41 19.80 6.76
N LEU A 114 4.15 19.37 6.70
CA LEU A 114 3.19 19.58 7.78
C LEU A 114 3.36 18.57 8.92
N SER A 115 3.77 17.35 8.60
CA SER A 115 3.90 16.25 9.56
C SER A 115 5.20 16.30 10.37
N VAL A 116 6.31 16.71 9.74
CA VAL A 116 7.62 16.88 10.37
C VAL A 116 8.05 18.33 10.20
N GLY A 117 8.37 19.01 11.29
CA GLY A 117 8.85 20.39 11.24
C GLY A 117 10.05 20.49 10.30
N VAL A 118 9.89 21.19 9.18
CA VAL A 118 10.93 21.23 8.15
C VAL A 118 12.08 22.12 8.60
N GLY A 119 13.19 21.48 8.98
CA GLY A 119 14.50 22.12 8.98
C GLY A 119 15.07 22.07 7.57
N ASP A 120 14.87 23.13 6.77
CA ASP A 120 15.53 23.21 5.46
C ASP A 120 17.03 23.46 5.65
N HIS A 121 17.82 22.39 5.55
CA HIS A 121 19.28 22.46 5.66
C HIS A 121 19.92 23.30 4.53
N ARG A 122 19.16 23.71 3.49
CA ARG A 122 19.63 24.62 2.44
C ARG A 122 19.31 26.08 2.71
N ASP A 123 18.40 26.41 3.63
CA ASP A 123 18.13 27.80 4.01
C ASP A 123 19.35 28.42 4.70
N SER A 124 20.09 27.61 5.49
CA SER A 124 21.37 28.03 6.10
C SER A 124 22.46 28.37 5.07
N ARG A 125 22.52 27.66 3.93
CA ARG A 125 23.48 27.95 2.86
C ARG A 125 23.06 29.12 1.95
N ARG A 126 21.75 29.38 1.81
CA ARG A 126 21.25 30.57 1.08
C ARG A 126 21.36 31.86 1.89
N ARG A 127 21.27 31.80 3.22
CA ARG A 127 21.57 32.93 4.11
C ARG A 127 23.06 33.31 4.06
N ASN A 128 23.96 32.32 4.07
CA ASN A 128 25.40 32.59 4.07
C ASN A 128 25.90 33.28 2.78
N ARG A 129 25.31 32.98 1.62
CA ARG A 129 25.68 33.62 0.33
C ARG A 129 25.14 35.04 0.12
N ARG A 130 24.27 35.56 1.01
CA ARG A 130 23.78 36.94 0.93
C ARG A 130 24.53 37.91 1.85
N GLY A 131 25.48 37.41 2.64
CA GLY A 131 26.36 38.21 3.49
C GLY A 131 27.73 38.53 2.88
N GLU A 132 27.96 38.16 1.62
CA GLU A 132 29.25 38.35 0.90
C GLU A 132 29.15 39.36 -0.26
N LEU A 133 28.21 40.31 -0.20
CA LEU A 133 28.12 41.46 -1.12
C LEU A 133 28.00 42.77 -0.36
#